data_AF-A0A285D1X7-F1
#
_entry.id   AF-A0A285D1X7-F1
#
_cell.length_a   1.000
_cell.length_b   1.000
_cell.length_c   1.000
_cell.angle_alpha   90.00
_cell.angle_beta   90.00
_cell.angle_gamma   90.00
#
_symmetry.space_group_name_H-M   'P 1'
#
loop_
_entity.id
_entity.type
_entity.pdbx_description
1 polymer ?
#
loop_
_entity_poly.entity_id
_entity_poly.type
_entity_poly.pdbx_seq_one_letter_code
_entity_poly.pdbx_strand_id
1 'polypeptide(L)'
;MTERFASASGTASPAAAALAPAMAHRMLALIEAITEYDTHPASHSLTGLLRLAAGEQPTLAEKTSLQIAGLAALTAGRLDLTPEGFDVLACEVERRPQPPLQAPATTPLATPPEGPVAIARLRIGSASYEIAEYPGVDALAFRTDPTLPWRDLSADLALGWSEIAAEILQRTRNALEEYARMHMIRRREDSNPEGENGFDLYGIGWEVRDSGTALFMRLDGETDWQEVRPSALAHVAGLRERAAAALVAQVPDLRDRIGEDVHAWAKRLAAGSIVEPI
;
A
#
# COMPACT_ATOMS: atom_id res chain seq x y z
N MET A 1 48.16 0.74 -49.34
CA MET A 1 47.04 1.51 -49.89
C MET A 1 45.81 0.63 -49.79
N THR A 2 44.97 0.93 -48.78
CA THR A 2 43.54 0.54 -48.60
C THR A 2 43.16 -0.94 -48.53
N GLU A 3 42.83 -1.32 -47.29
CA GLU A 3 41.91 -2.38 -46.88
C GLU A 3 40.51 -2.19 -47.50
N ARG A 4 39.82 -3.31 -47.79
CA ARG A 4 38.36 -3.37 -47.96
C ARG A 4 37.82 -4.37 -46.95
N PHE A 5 37.52 -3.88 -45.75
CA PHE A 5 36.59 -4.56 -44.85
C PHE A 5 35.17 -4.32 -45.37
N ALA A 6 34.51 -5.39 -45.78
CA ALA A 6 33.08 -5.38 -46.06
C ALA A 6 32.35 -5.31 -44.72
N SER A 7 31.73 -4.16 -44.43
CA SER A 7 30.80 -4.02 -43.32
C SER A 7 29.55 -4.86 -43.61
N ALA A 8 29.44 -6.00 -42.94
CA ALA A 8 28.17 -6.71 -42.83
C ALA A 8 27.31 -5.99 -41.78
N SER A 9 26.63 -4.91 -42.19
CA SER A 9 25.58 -4.28 -41.40
C SER A 9 24.32 -5.15 -41.48
N GLY A 10 24.31 -6.25 -40.74
CA GLY A 10 23.10 -7.03 -40.49
C GLY A 10 22.24 -6.27 -39.50
N THR A 11 21.19 -5.60 -39.97
CA THR A 11 20.11 -5.10 -39.11
C THR A 11 19.36 -6.29 -38.53
N ALA A 12 19.80 -6.77 -37.36
CA ALA A 12 19.02 -7.70 -36.56
C ALA A 12 17.73 -7.00 -36.14
N SER A 13 16.59 -7.66 -36.36
CA SER A 13 15.29 -7.17 -35.90
C SER A 13 15.31 -7.05 -34.36
N PRO A 14 14.75 -5.99 -33.75
CA PRO A 14 14.73 -5.81 -32.29
C PRO A 14 14.07 -6.97 -31.52
N ALA A 15 13.27 -7.80 -32.20
CA ALA A 15 12.69 -9.02 -31.63
C ALA A 15 13.70 -10.16 -31.39
N ALA A 16 14.88 -10.15 -32.02
CA ALA A 16 15.88 -11.20 -31.89
C ALA A 16 16.82 -11.02 -30.68
N ALA A 17 16.86 -9.81 -30.10
CA ALA A 17 17.73 -9.47 -28.97
C ALA A 17 16.99 -9.51 -27.61
N ALA A 18 15.66 -9.56 -27.59
CA ALA A 18 14.89 -9.59 -26.34
C ALA A 18 15.15 -10.86 -25.51
N LEU A 19 15.08 -10.73 -24.18
CA LEU A 19 15.14 -11.82 -23.21
C LEU A 19 14.24 -12.98 -23.66
N ALA A 20 14.84 -14.15 -23.87
CA ALA A 20 14.11 -15.31 -24.37
C ALA A 20 12.94 -15.64 -23.42
N PRO A 21 11.71 -15.85 -23.93
CA PRO A 21 10.54 -16.14 -23.09
C PRO A 21 10.79 -17.29 -22.10
N ALA A 22 11.48 -18.35 -22.53
CA ALA A 22 11.81 -19.48 -21.66
C ALA A 22 12.70 -19.11 -20.46
N MET A 23 13.59 -18.11 -20.62
CA MET A 23 14.40 -17.58 -19.52
C MET A 23 13.53 -16.76 -18.57
N ALA A 24 12.67 -15.90 -19.11
CA ALA A 24 11.74 -15.10 -18.32
C ALA A 24 10.82 -15.98 -17.45
N HIS A 25 10.26 -17.06 -18.00
CA HIS A 25 9.46 -18.04 -17.24
C HIS A 25 10.28 -18.70 -16.11
N ARG A 26 11.56 -19.04 -16.35
CA ARG A 26 12.42 -19.63 -15.30
C ARG A 26 12.74 -18.65 -14.19
N MET A 27 12.97 -17.38 -14.52
CA MET A 27 13.20 -16.34 -13.52
C MET A 27 11.94 -16.07 -12.70
N LEU A 28 10.75 -16.03 -13.32
CA LEU A 28 9.48 -15.93 -12.61
C LEU A 28 9.26 -17.12 -11.67
N ALA A 29 9.48 -18.35 -12.14
CA ALA A 29 9.36 -19.54 -11.31
C ALA A 29 10.32 -19.52 -10.10
N LEU A 30 11.54 -18.98 -10.28
CA LEU A 30 12.47 -18.81 -9.17
C LEU A 30 11.97 -17.77 -8.16
N ILE A 31 11.48 -16.62 -8.64
CA ILE A 31 10.91 -15.57 -7.77
C ILE A 31 9.74 -16.17 -6.97
N GLU A 32 8.84 -16.90 -7.62
CA GLU A 32 7.70 -17.57 -6.98
C GLU A 32 8.13 -18.59 -5.94
N ALA A 33 9.19 -19.36 -6.18
CA ALA A 33 9.73 -20.31 -5.21
C ALA A 33 10.37 -19.63 -3.98
N ILE A 34 10.98 -18.45 -4.15
CA ILE A 34 11.57 -17.69 -3.06
C ILE A 34 10.47 -17.00 -2.22
N THR A 35 9.30 -16.72 -2.79
CA THR A 35 8.15 -16.12 -2.08
C THR A 35 7.71 -16.91 -0.85
N GLU A 36 7.98 -18.23 -0.79
CA GLU A 36 7.70 -19.06 0.39
C GLU A 36 8.56 -18.66 1.61
N TYR A 37 9.72 -18.06 1.38
CA TYR A 37 10.71 -17.72 2.41
C TYR A 37 10.90 -16.21 2.61
N ASP A 38 10.63 -15.41 1.58
CA ASP A 38 10.71 -13.96 1.61
C ASP A 38 9.42 -13.37 1.04
N THR A 39 8.80 -12.43 1.75
CA THR A 39 7.57 -11.79 1.28
C THR A 39 7.80 -10.83 0.11
N HIS A 40 9.05 -10.43 -0.18
CA HIS A 40 9.40 -9.48 -1.24
C HIS A 40 10.62 -9.92 -2.08
N PRO A 41 10.58 -11.10 -2.74
CA PRO A 41 11.74 -11.68 -3.42
C PRO A 41 12.17 -10.90 -4.68
N ALA A 42 11.31 -10.04 -5.22
CA ALA A 42 11.59 -9.18 -6.36
C ALA A 42 10.64 -7.98 -6.39
N SER A 43 11.07 -6.89 -7.03
CA SER A 43 10.21 -5.72 -7.25
C SER A 43 9.10 -6.00 -8.26
N HIS A 44 7.98 -5.28 -8.13
CA HIS A 44 6.87 -5.36 -9.08
C HIS A 44 7.25 -4.94 -10.51
N SER A 45 8.20 -4.00 -10.67
CA SER A 45 8.70 -3.62 -11.99
C SER A 45 9.48 -4.75 -12.65
N LEU A 46 10.34 -5.45 -11.91
CA LEU A 46 11.08 -6.61 -12.43
C LEU A 46 10.12 -7.75 -12.80
N THR A 47 9.21 -8.10 -11.89
CA THR A 47 8.25 -9.18 -12.10
C THR A 47 7.31 -8.88 -13.28
N GLY A 48 6.83 -7.64 -13.38
CA GLY A 48 6.03 -7.18 -14.51
C GLY A 48 6.77 -7.24 -15.85
N LEU A 49 8.04 -6.83 -15.88
CA LEU A 49 8.87 -6.86 -17.08
C LEU A 49 9.13 -8.31 -17.54
N LEU A 50 9.40 -9.21 -16.60
CA LEU A 50 9.56 -10.64 -16.88
C LEU A 50 8.26 -11.28 -17.39
N ARG A 51 7.09 -10.91 -16.85
CA ARG A 51 5.79 -11.37 -17.39
C ARG A 51 5.59 -10.91 -18.83
N LEU A 52 5.89 -9.64 -19.14
CA LEU A 52 5.83 -9.15 -20.52
C LEU A 52 6.77 -9.91 -21.45
N ALA A 53 8.00 -10.17 -21.00
CA ALA A 53 8.98 -10.96 -21.76
C ALA A 53 8.57 -12.43 -21.93
N ALA A 54 7.85 -12.99 -20.96
CA ALA A 54 7.24 -14.31 -21.03
C ALA A 54 5.99 -14.36 -21.93
N GLY A 55 5.46 -13.21 -22.35
CA GLY A 55 4.20 -13.11 -23.11
C GLY A 55 2.95 -13.19 -22.24
N GLU A 56 3.09 -13.05 -20.93
CA GLU A 56 2.01 -13.00 -19.96
C GLU A 56 1.54 -11.57 -19.70
N GLN A 57 0.34 -11.43 -19.14
CA GLN A 57 -0.16 -10.13 -18.70
C GLN A 57 0.31 -9.81 -17.28
N PRO A 58 0.94 -8.64 -17.05
CA PRO A 58 1.22 -8.20 -15.70
C PRO A 58 -0.06 -7.88 -14.92
N THR A 59 0.00 -8.08 -13.61
CA THR A 59 -1.03 -7.66 -12.65
C THR A 59 -1.17 -6.14 -12.63
N LEU A 60 -2.23 -5.62 -12.00
CA LEU A 60 -2.44 -4.18 -11.89
C LEU A 60 -1.27 -3.47 -11.18
N ALA A 61 -0.76 -4.05 -10.08
CA ALA A 61 0.36 -3.47 -9.33
C ALA A 61 1.65 -3.42 -10.17
N GLU A 62 1.92 -4.47 -10.94
CA GLU A 62 3.07 -4.54 -11.86
C GLU A 62 2.90 -3.56 -13.03
N LYS A 63 1.71 -3.45 -13.62
CA LYS A 63 1.37 -2.46 -14.66
C LYS A 63 1.69 -1.05 -14.16
N THR A 64 1.17 -0.68 -12.99
CA THR A 64 1.41 0.63 -12.39
C THR A 64 2.88 0.86 -12.10
N SER A 65 3.59 -0.14 -11.56
CA SER A 65 5.02 -0.02 -11.26
C SER A 65 5.88 0.17 -12.51
N LEU A 66 5.56 -0.54 -13.60
CA LEU A 66 6.21 -0.38 -14.90
C LEU A 66 5.97 1.02 -15.50
N GLN A 67 4.77 1.58 -15.31
CA GLN A 67 4.45 2.93 -15.77
C GLN A 67 5.18 4.01 -14.99
N ILE A 68 5.24 3.89 -13.65
CA ILE A 68 6.01 4.79 -12.78
C ILE A 68 7.50 4.75 -13.16
N ALA A 69 8.03 3.55 -13.40
CA ALA A 69 9.42 3.38 -13.82
C ALA A 69 9.70 3.84 -15.26
N GLY A 70 8.68 4.27 -16.02
CA GLY A 70 8.82 4.67 -17.42
C GLY A 70 9.16 3.51 -18.37
N LEU A 71 8.99 2.26 -17.94
CA LEU A 71 9.32 1.04 -18.70
C LEU A 71 8.16 0.56 -19.57
N ALA A 72 6.93 0.98 -19.27
CA ALA A 72 5.77 0.68 -20.07
C ALA A 72 4.77 1.84 -20.08
N ALA A 73 3.99 1.94 -21.15
CA ALA A 73 2.95 2.94 -21.32
C ALA A 73 1.63 2.28 -21.74
N LEU A 74 0.50 2.82 -21.30
CA LEU A 74 -0.82 2.40 -21.75
C LEU A 74 -1.13 3.08 -23.09
N THR A 75 -1.02 2.31 -24.18
CA THR A 75 -1.41 2.75 -25.52
C THR A 75 -2.71 2.06 -25.93
N ALA A 76 -3.78 2.84 -26.10
CA ALA A 76 -5.11 2.32 -26.45
C ALA A 76 -5.63 1.20 -25.50
N GLY A 77 -5.34 1.30 -24.21
CA GLY A 77 -5.76 0.33 -23.19
C GLY A 77 -4.92 -0.95 -23.14
N ARG A 78 -3.89 -1.07 -23.99
CA ARG A 78 -2.90 -2.14 -23.94
C ARG A 78 -1.61 -1.60 -23.32
N LEU A 79 -1.00 -2.38 -22.43
CA LEU A 79 0.30 -2.06 -21.89
C LEU A 79 1.36 -2.40 -22.96
N ASP A 80 2.00 -1.39 -23.51
CA ASP A 80 3.08 -1.53 -24.48
C ASP A 80 4.39 -1.06 -23.82
N LEU A 81 5.49 -1.78 -24.06
CA LEU A 81 6.81 -1.40 -23.56
C LEU A 81 7.27 -0.09 -24.20
N THR A 82 7.88 0.78 -23.39
CA THR A 82 8.61 1.94 -23.90
C THR A 82 9.93 1.49 -24.54
N PRO A 83 10.60 2.36 -25.34
CA PRO A 83 11.94 2.07 -25.83
C PRO A 83 12.92 1.68 -24.72
N GLU A 84 12.82 2.34 -23.56
CA GLU A 84 13.61 2.04 -22.37
C GLU A 84 13.29 0.65 -21.81
N GLY A 85 12.01 0.26 -21.78
CA GLY A 85 11.58 -1.09 -21.39
C GLY A 85 12.09 -2.18 -22.33
N PHE A 86 12.11 -1.90 -23.65
CA PHE A 86 12.71 -2.79 -24.64
C PHE A 86 14.23 -2.92 -24.44
N ASP A 87 14.93 -1.82 -24.18
CA ASP A 87 16.36 -1.82 -23.91
C ASP A 87 16.75 -2.67 -22.70
N VAL A 88 15.94 -2.63 -21.62
CA VAL A 88 16.15 -3.49 -20.44
C VAL A 88 16.00 -4.97 -20.81
N LEU A 89 15.05 -5.32 -21.67
CA LEU A 89 14.84 -6.69 -22.13
C LEU A 89 15.85 -7.16 -23.16
N ALA A 90 16.41 -6.26 -23.97
CA ALA A 90 17.24 -6.59 -25.13
C ALA A 90 18.61 -7.18 -24.78
N CYS A 91 18.98 -7.32 -23.50
CA CYS A 91 20.10 -8.12 -23.00
C CYS A 91 21.40 -8.09 -23.85
N GLU A 92 21.72 -6.98 -24.51
CA GLU A 92 23.07 -6.67 -24.92
C GLU A 92 23.71 -5.94 -23.74
N VAL A 93 24.08 -6.72 -22.72
CA VAL A 93 25.11 -6.28 -21.79
C VAL A 93 26.46 -6.44 -22.49
N GLU A 94 26.63 -5.83 -23.67
CA GLU A 94 27.90 -5.16 -23.89
C GLU A 94 28.04 -4.28 -22.67
N ARG A 95 29.16 -4.38 -21.94
CA ARG A 95 29.45 -3.47 -20.84
C ARG A 95 29.35 -2.06 -21.42
N ARG A 96 28.16 -1.44 -21.36
CA ARG A 96 28.00 -0.03 -21.64
C ARG A 96 28.94 0.58 -20.62
N PRO A 97 30.01 1.28 -21.03
CA PRO A 97 30.65 2.18 -20.10
C PRO A 97 29.50 2.99 -19.54
N GLN A 98 29.28 2.88 -18.23
CA GLN A 98 28.37 3.75 -17.52
C GLN A 98 28.63 5.14 -18.10
N PRO A 99 27.62 5.83 -18.69
CA PRO A 99 27.83 7.19 -19.16
C PRO A 99 28.59 7.87 -18.02
N PRO A 100 29.77 8.48 -18.27
CA PRO A 100 30.51 9.10 -17.20
C PRO A 100 29.48 9.93 -16.47
N LEU A 101 29.29 9.66 -15.16
CA LEU A 101 28.39 10.41 -14.31
C LEU A 101 28.52 11.85 -14.79
N GLN A 102 27.48 12.39 -15.43
CA GLN A 102 27.51 13.79 -15.76
C GLN A 102 27.72 14.43 -14.41
N ALA A 103 28.93 14.96 -14.17
CA ALA A 103 29.15 15.85 -13.07
C ALA A 103 27.99 16.83 -13.19
N PRO A 104 27.14 16.93 -12.15
CA PRO A 104 25.85 17.62 -12.26
C PRO A 104 26.14 18.92 -12.98
N ALA A 105 25.53 19.09 -14.16
CA ALA A 105 25.63 20.35 -14.84
C ALA A 105 25.21 21.37 -13.77
N THR A 106 26.16 22.21 -13.36
CA THR A 106 25.91 23.39 -12.54
C THR A 106 25.11 24.37 -13.39
N THR A 107 23.90 23.95 -13.77
CA THR A 107 22.75 24.81 -13.78
C THR A 107 22.76 25.48 -12.40
N PRO A 108 22.67 26.81 -12.30
CA PRO A 108 22.57 27.47 -11.02
C PRO A 108 21.52 26.73 -10.21
N LEU A 109 21.95 26.20 -9.07
CA LEU A 109 21.14 25.42 -8.14
C LEU A 109 19.87 26.22 -7.88
N ALA A 110 18.76 25.86 -8.53
CA ALA A 110 17.48 26.15 -7.94
C ALA A 110 17.52 25.40 -6.61
N THR A 111 17.49 26.13 -5.51
CA THR A 111 17.52 25.59 -4.15
C THR A 111 16.63 24.35 -4.13
N PRO A 112 17.16 23.15 -3.77
CA PRO A 112 16.32 21.97 -3.69
C PRO A 112 15.14 22.30 -2.78
N PRO A 113 13.90 21.91 -3.15
CA PRO A 113 12.78 22.11 -2.24
C PRO A 113 13.12 21.41 -0.93
N GLU A 114 13.25 22.18 0.15
CA GLU A 114 13.34 21.65 1.50
C GLU A 114 11.96 21.06 1.85
N GLY A 115 11.67 19.87 1.36
CA GLY A 115 10.41 19.21 1.63
C GLY A 115 10.03 18.10 0.65
N PRO A 116 9.01 17.32 1.01
CA PRO A 116 8.56 16.20 0.21
C PRO A 116 7.84 16.70 -1.06
N VAL A 117 8.09 16.02 -2.19
CA VAL A 117 7.55 16.35 -3.51
C VAL A 117 6.45 15.37 -3.86
N ALA A 118 5.24 15.88 -4.17
CA ALA A 118 4.11 15.03 -4.51
C ALA A 118 4.35 14.24 -5.80
N ILE A 119 4.15 12.93 -5.74
CA ILE A 119 4.36 11.99 -6.85
C ILE A 119 3.07 11.27 -7.27
N ALA A 120 2.11 11.14 -6.37
CA ALA A 120 0.89 10.39 -6.64
C ALA A 120 -0.28 10.86 -5.78
N ARG A 121 -1.47 10.56 -6.26
CA ARG A 121 -2.73 10.67 -5.53
C ARG A 121 -3.28 9.28 -5.28
N LEU A 122 -3.48 8.96 -4.02
CA LEU A 122 -4.05 7.71 -3.56
C LEU A 122 -5.51 7.91 -3.16
N ARG A 123 -6.42 7.12 -3.73
CA ARG A 123 -7.84 7.14 -3.40
C ARG A 123 -8.26 5.84 -2.74
N ILE A 124 -8.95 5.93 -1.60
CA ILE A 124 -9.50 4.78 -0.88
C ILE A 124 -10.98 5.05 -0.59
N GLY A 125 -11.86 4.38 -1.33
CA GLY A 125 -13.29 4.71 -1.33
C GLY A 125 -13.53 6.15 -1.78
N SER A 126 -14.13 6.99 -0.93
CA SER A 126 -14.36 8.41 -1.20
C SER A 126 -13.22 9.33 -0.72
N ALA A 127 -12.26 8.81 0.05
CA ALA A 127 -11.14 9.60 0.56
C ALA A 127 -10.02 9.70 -0.48
N SER A 128 -9.35 10.85 -0.52
CA SER A 128 -8.20 11.12 -1.39
C SER A 128 -7.04 11.61 -0.54
N TYR A 129 -5.85 11.13 -0.88
CA TYR A 129 -4.60 11.43 -0.20
C TYR A 129 -3.55 11.79 -1.24
N GLU A 130 -2.68 12.75 -0.94
CA GLU A 130 -1.50 13.02 -1.74
C GLU A 130 -0.32 12.32 -1.11
N ILE A 131 0.50 11.68 -1.95
CA ILE A 131 1.69 10.93 -1.57
C ILE A 131 2.89 11.65 -2.17
N ALA A 132 3.92 11.83 -1.36
CA ALA A 132 5.14 12.53 -1.72
C ALA A 132 6.36 11.72 -1.33
N GLU A 133 7.45 11.93 -2.07
CA GLU A 133 8.77 11.39 -1.77
C GLU A 133 9.68 12.49 -1.22
N TYR A 134 10.61 12.12 -0.35
CA TYR A 134 11.68 13.01 0.07
C TYR A 134 12.86 12.92 -0.92
N PRO A 135 13.27 14.03 -1.56
CA PRO A 135 14.39 14.00 -2.51
C PRO A 135 15.67 13.43 -1.87
N GLY A 136 16.20 12.35 -2.44
CA GLY A 136 17.45 11.72 -2.00
C GLY A 136 17.32 10.77 -0.80
N VAL A 137 16.11 10.50 -0.32
CA VAL A 137 15.84 9.52 0.74
C VAL A 137 14.68 8.64 0.28
N ASP A 138 14.80 7.31 0.46
CA ASP A 138 13.72 6.37 0.18
C ASP A 138 12.65 6.42 1.30
N ALA A 139 12.06 7.60 1.46
CA ALA A 139 11.06 7.90 2.48
C ALA A 139 9.87 8.58 1.83
N LEU A 140 8.69 8.17 2.25
CA LEU A 140 7.42 8.70 1.76
C LEU A 140 6.72 9.52 2.83
N ALA A 141 5.88 10.44 2.38
CA ALA A 141 4.96 11.19 3.22
C ALA A 141 3.59 11.25 2.56
N PHE A 142 2.55 11.47 3.37
CA PHE A 142 1.20 11.69 2.88
C PHE A 142 0.53 12.89 3.52
N ARG A 143 -0.49 13.43 2.85
CA ARG A 143 -1.42 14.41 3.43
C ARG A 143 -2.85 14.17 2.94
N THR A 144 -3.82 14.55 3.76
CA THR A 144 -5.25 14.37 3.45
C THR A 144 -5.86 15.58 2.72
N ASP A 145 -5.19 16.73 2.80
CA ASP A 145 -5.59 17.98 2.15
C ASP A 145 -4.31 18.77 1.79
N PRO A 146 -4.28 19.49 0.66
CA PRO A 146 -3.12 20.32 0.27
C PRO A 146 -2.71 21.38 1.30
N THR A 147 -3.62 21.78 2.19
CA THR A 147 -3.40 22.78 3.24
C THR A 147 -2.84 22.19 4.53
N LEU A 148 -2.87 20.87 4.68
CA LEU A 148 -2.38 20.17 5.87
C LEU A 148 -0.89 19.80 5.73
N PRO A 149 -0.16 19.72 6.87
CA PRO A 149 1.23 19.31 6.85
C PRO A 149 1.37 17.87 6.39
N TRP A 150 2.51 17.60 5.77
CA TRP A 150 2.93 16.24 5.42
C TRP A 150 3.12 15.40 6.69
N ARG A 151 2.73 14.13 6.59
CA ARG A 151 2.90 13.12 7.64
C ARG A 151 3.75 12.00 7.07
N ASP A 152 4.85 11.67 7.74
CA ASP A 152 5.75 10.62 7.27
C ASP A 152 5.06 9.26 7.27
N LEU A 153 5.45 8.41 6.32
CA LEU A 153 5.08 7.02 6.23
C LEU A 153 6.24 6.15 6.69
N SER A 154 5.92 5.05 7.35
CA SER A 154 6.88 4.01 7.68
C SER A 154 7.02 3.00 6.54
N ALA A 155 5.97 2.84 5.72
CA ALA A 155 6.02 2.07 4.49
C ALA A 155 6.75 2.82 3.39
N ASP A 156 7.55 2.09 2.62
CA ASP A 156 8.23 2.56 1.42
C ASP A 156 7.57 1.98 0.15
N LEU A 157 8.10 2.34 -1.02
CA LEU A 157 7.61 1.81 -2.29
C LEU A 157 7.91 0.31 -2.47
N ALA A 158 8.90 -0.24 -1.77
CA ALA A 158 9.27 -1.66 -1.87
C ALA A 158 8.23 -2.57 -1.22
N LEU A 159 7.60 -2.13 -0.13
CA LEU A 159 6.47 -2.81 0.50
C LEU A 159 5.16 -2.69 -0.30
N GLY A 160 5.12 -1.77 -1.27
CA GLY A 160 4.05 -1.63 -2.25
C GLY A 160 2.86 -0.77 -1.80
N TRP A 161 2.04 -0.39 -2.78
CA TRP A 161 0.93 0.56 -2.60
C TRP A 161 -0.14 0.11 -1.62
N SER A 162 -0.38 -1.21 -1.51
CA SER A 162 -1.36 -1.73 -0.55
C SER A 162 -0.90 -1.53 0.90
N GLU A 163 0.40 -1.58 1.16
CA GLU A 163 0.97 -1.35 2.48
C GLU A 163 0.89 0.13 2.86
N ILE A 164 1.32 1.01 1.95
CA ILE A 164 1.20 2.46 2.08
C ILE A 164 -0.25 2.87 2.36
N ALA A 165 -1.20 2.33 1.60
CA ALA A 165 -2.62 2.61 1.78
C ALA A 165 -3.17 2.07 3.11
N ALA A 166 -2.75 0.88 3.55
CA ALA A 166 -3.15 0.31 4.83
C ALA A 166 -2.62 1.15 6.01
N GLU A 167 -1.39 1.65 5.92
CA GLU A 167 -0.83 2.56 6.91
C GLU A 167 -1.61 3.88 6.97
N ILE A 168 -1.91 4.49 5.82
CA ILE A 168 -2.70 5.73 5.75
C ILE A 168 -4.09 5.53 6.36
N LEU A 169 -4.75 4.40 6.08
CA LEU A 169 -6.05 4.08 6.69
C LEU A 169 -5.94 4.02 8.21
N GLN A 170 -4.93 3.35 8.75
CA GLN A 170 -4.72 3.24 10.20
C GLN A 170 -4.38 4.58 10.87
N ARG A 171 -3.74 5.51 10.14
CA ARG A 171 -3.33 6.83 10.64
C ARG A 171 -4.38 7.93 10.48
N THR A 172 -5.38 7.71 9.64
CA THR A 172 -6.41 8.74 9.30
C THR A 172 -7.81 8.35 9.71
N ARG A 173 -8.09 7.05 9.81
CA ARG A 173 -9.34 6.52 10.35
C ARG A 173 -9.06 5.89 11.70
N ASN A 174 -10.09 5.85 12.55
CA ASN A 174 -10.02 5.03 13.76
C ASN A 174 -10.15 3.54 13.36
N ALA A 175 -9.13 3.00 12.69
CA ALA A 175 -9.17 1.67 12.06
C ALA A 175 -9.47 0.57 13.08
N LEU A 176 -8.99 0.71 14.32
CA LEU A 176 -9.26 -0.22 15.40
C LEU A 176 -10.76 -0.22 15.78
N GLU A 177 -11.37 0.96 15.88
CA GLU A 177 -12.81 1.10 16.14
C GLU A 177 -13.65 0.63 14.96
N GLU A 178 -13.29 0.98 13.72
CA GLU A 178 -13.99 0.53 12.53
C GLU A 178 -13.94 -1.00 12.41
N TYR A 179 -12.76 -1.58 12.66
CA TYR A 179 -12.56 -3.02 12.67
C TYR A 179 -13.44 -3.68 13.74
N ALA A 180 -13.40 -3.20 14.99
CA ALA A 180 -14.21 -3.71 16.09
C ALA A 180 -15.70 -3.62 15.76
N ARG A 181 -16.16 -2.46 15.27
CA ARG A 181 -17.56 -2.23 14.87
C ARG A 181 -18.03 -3.19 13.79
N MET A 182 -17.17 -3.52 12.82
CA MET A 182 -17.54 -4.45 11.74
C MET A 182 -17.54 -5.92 12.20
N HIS A 183 -16.58 -6.32 13.03
CA HIS A 183 -16.36 -7.74 13.35
C HIS A 183 -16.99 -8.18 14.66
N MET A 184 -17.40 -7.26 15.52
CA MET A 184 -18.05 -7.64 16.78
C MET A 184 -19.41 -8.27 16.54
N ILE A 185 -19.70 -9.30 17.31
CA ILE A 185 -20.95 -10.05 17.24
C ILE A 185 -21.80 -9.64 18.43
N ARG A 186 -23.09 -9.38 18.20
CA ARG A 186 -24.02 -9.15 19.30
C ARG A 186 -24.36 -10.50 19.93
N ARG A 187 -24.11 -10.64 21.23
CA ARG A 187 -24.54 -11.83 21.97
C ARG A 187 -26.05 -11.76 22.13
N ARG A 188 -26.76 -12.76 21.60
CA ARG A 188 -28.19 -12.93 21.81
C ARG A 188 -28.35 -13.94 22.92
N GLU A 189 -28.49 -13.47 24.16
CA GLU A 189 -29.10 -14.27 25.21
C GLU A 189 -29.78 -13.35 26.23
N ASP A 190 -31.02 -13.74 26.51
CA ASP A 190 -32.07 -13.24 27.38
C ASP A 190 -32.31 -11.72 27.45
N SER A 191 -33.55 -11.35 27.11
CA SER A 191 -34.14 -10.03 27.35
C SER A 191 -33.89 -9.58 28.79
N ASN A 192 -32.77 -8.91 29.00
CA ASN A 192 -32.38 -8.41 30.30
C ASN A 192 -33.20 -7.13 30.57
N PRO A 193 -34.02 -7.08 31.63
CA PRO A 193 -34.91 -5.94 31.91
C PRO A 193 -34.17 -4.61 32.14
N GLU A 194 -32.85 -4.63 32.34
CA GLU A 194 -32.02 -3.43 32.56
C GLU A 194 -31.49 -2.76 31.26
N GLY A 195 -31.83 -3.29 30.07
CA GLY A 195 -31.46 -2.66 28.80
C GLY A 195 -29.99 -2.83 28.41
N GLU A 196 -29.32 -3.83 28.98
CA GLU A 196 -27.92 -4.18 28.69
C GLU A 196 -27.75 -4.78 27.29
N ASN A 197 -26.63 -4.49 26.64
CA ASN A 197 -26.32 -5.01 25.31
C ASN A 197 -24.92 -5.64 25.30
N GLY A 198 -24.87 -6.96 25.16
CA GLY A 198 -23.63 -7.73 25.10
C GLY A 198 -23.06 -7.89 23.68
N PHE A 199 -21.75 -7.78 23.60
CA PHE A 199 -20.95 -7.92 22.38
C PHE A 199 -19.76 -8.85 22.64
N ASP A 200 -19.26 -9.48 21.57
CA ASP A 200 -18.03 -10.26 21.58
C ASP A 200 -17.17 -9.91 20.36
N LEU A 201 -15.86 -9.87 20.55
CA LEU A 201 -14.87 -9.76 19.49
C LEU A 201 -13.72 -10.74 19.80
N TYR A 202 -13.71 -11.89 19.13
CA TYR A 202 -12.69 -12.94 19.30
C TYR A 202 -12.51 -13.39 20.75
N GLY A 203 -13.62 -13.57 21.48
CA GLY A 203 -13.60 -13.97 22.90
C GLY A 203 -13.33 -12.82 23.87
N ILE A 204 -13.23 -11.58 23.36
CA ILE A 204 -13.33 -10.37 24.18
C ILE A 204 -14.81 -10.04 24.29
N GLY A 205 -15.45 -10.50 25.37
CA GLY A 205 -16.83 -10.16 25.67
C GLY A 205 -16.93 -8.87 26.48
N TRP A 206 -17.91 -8.03 26.15
CA TRP A 206 -18.24 -6.85 26.94
C TRP A 206 -19.72 -6.50 26.80
N GLU A 207 -20.19 -5.74 27.77
CA GLU A 207 -21.56 -5.26 27.81
C GLU A 207 -21.57 -3.75 27.89
N VAL A 208 -22.60 -3.14 27.30
CA VAL A 208 -22.86 -1.71 27.44
C VAL A 208 -24.27 -1.46 27.94
N ARG A 209 -24.40 -0.42 28.77
CA ARG A 209 -25.68 0.10 29.24
C ARG A 209 -25.71 1.60 29.03
N ASP A 210 -26.81 2.09 28.46
CA ASP A 210 -27.04 3.52 28.23
C ASP A 210 -28.00 4.05 29.29
N SER A 211 -27.58 5.05 30.08
CA SER A 211 -28.43 5.70 31.07
C SER A 211 -29.18 6.93 30.52
N GLY A 212 -29.00 7.25 29.24
CA GLY A 212 -29.47 8.48 28.59
C GLY A 212 -28.55 9.69 28.79
N THR A 213 -27.71 9.67 29.82
CA THR A 213 -26.71 10.73 30.11
C THR A 213 -25.27 10.25 29.94
N ALA A 214 -25.02 8.96 30.12
CA ALA A 214 -23.71 8.34 30.02
C ALA A 214 -23.82 6.91 29.47
N LEU A 215 -22.72 6.44 28.91
CA LEU A 215 -22.56 5.05 28.50
C LEU A 215 -21.66 4.36 29.52
N PHE A 216 -22.13 3.24 30.05
CA PHE A 216 -21.35 2.37 30.92
C PHE A 216 -20.95 1.14 30.13
N MET A 217 -19.74 0.64 30.40
CA MET A 217 -19.22 -0.60 29.85
C MET A 217 -18.73 -1.49 30.97
N ARG A 218 -18.83 -2.80 30.77
CA ARG A 218 -18.23 -3.82 31.63
C ARG A 218 -17.63 -4.92 30.77
N LEU A 219 -16.41 -5.34 31.07
CA LEU A 219 -15.81 -6.50 30.40
C LEU A 219 -16.30 -7.81 31.04
N ASP A 220 -16.30 -8.88 30.26
CA ASP A 220 -16.57 -10.21 30.80
C ASP A 220 -15.57 -10.57 31.92
N GLY A 221 -16.10 -11.06 33.04
CA GLY A 221 -15.32 -11.39 34.23
C GLY A 221 -15.08 -10.22 35.18
N GLU A 222 -15.45 -8.99 34.79
CA GLU A 222 -15.50 -7.85 35.69
C GLU A 222 -16.89 -7.72 36.32
N THR A 223 -16.92 -7.22 37.56
CA THR A 223 -18.18 -6.93 38.28
C THR A 223 -18.64 -5.49 38.10
N ASP A 224 -17.69 -4.56 37.99
CA ASP A 224 -17.96 -3.12 38.06
C ASP A 224 -18.24 -2.53 36.68
N TRP A 225 -19.26 -1.67 36.62
CA TRP A 225 -19.54 -0.86 35.44
C TRP A 225 -18.65 0.38 35.42
N GLN A 226 -17.93 0.58 34.31
CA GLN A 226 -17.06 1.73 34.12
C GLN A 226 -17.71 2.73 33.15
N GLU A 227 -17.76 4.00 33.56
CA GLU A 227 -18.25 5.07 32.70
C GLU A 227 -17.27 5.32 31.55
N VAL A 228 -17.77 5.27 30.31
CA VAL A 228 -16.98 5.55 29.12
C VAL A 228 -16.83 7.07 28.99
N ARG A 229 -15.60 7.53 28.80
CA ARG A 229 -15.31 8.96 28.64
C ARG A 229 -16.15 9.57 27.49
N PRO A 230 -16.88 10.67 27.71
CA PRO A 230 -17.71 11.28 26.66
C PRO A 230 -16.94 11.68 25.40
N SER A 231 -15.67 12.09 25.53
CA SER A 231 -14.82 12.44 24.40
C SER A 231 -14.54 11.26 23.46
N ALA A 232 -14.52 10.03 23.97
CA ALA A 232 -14.36 8.82 23.17
C ALA A 232 -15.61 8.47 22.35
N LEU A 233 -16.77 9.06 22.69
CA LEU A 233 -18.05 8.79 22.05
C LEU A 233 -18.52 9.95 21.16
N ALA A 234 -17.82 11.08 21.17
CA ALA A 234 -18.30 12.32 20.55
C ALA A 234 -18.53 12.22 19.04
N HIS A 235 -17.83 11.31 18.34
CA HIS A 235 -17.93 11.10 16.90
C HIS A 235 -18.91 9.98 16.50
N VAL A 236 -19.56 9.32 17.46
CA VAL A 236 -20.44 8.16 17.22
C VAL A 236 -21.81 8.31 17.88
N ALA A 237 -22.87 7.96 17.16
CA ALA A 237 -24.25 8.12 17.64
C ALA A 237 -24.95 6.77 17.93
N GLY A 238 -24.79 5.79 17.05
CA GLY A 238 -25.49 4.51 17.20
C GLY A 238 -24.94 3.66 18.35
N LEU A 239 -25.79 2.83 18.95
CA LEU A 239 -25.39 1.97 20.07
C LEU A 239 -24.24 1.02 19.68
N ARG A 240 -24.28 0.49 18.45
CA ARG A 240 -23.24 -0.41 17.92
C ARG A 240 -21.90 0.32 17.80
N GLU A 241 -21.90 1.51 17.22
CA GLU A 241 -20.74 2.37 17.08
C GLU A 241 -20.17 2.76 18.45
N ARG A 242 -21.04 3.18 19.37
CA ARG A 242 -20.66 3.54 20.75
C ARG A 242 -20.07 2.35 21.53
N ALA A 243 -20.58 1.14 21.33
CA ALA A 243 -20.03 -0.06 21.96
C ALA A 243 -18.62 -0.40 21.47
N ALA A 244 -18.34 -0.23 20.17
CA ALA A 244 -16.99 -0.40 19.62
C ALA A 244 -16.03 0.68 20.12
N ALA A 245 -16.47 1.95 20.13
CA ALA A 245 -15.67 3.07 20.65
C ALA A 245 -15.36 2.90 22.15
N ALA A 246 -16.32 2.41 22.93
CA ALA A 246 -16.13 2.09 24.34
C ALA A 246 -15.04 1.04 24.56
N LEU A 247 -15.07 -0.06 23.78
CA LEU A 247 -14.06 -1.12 23.86
C LEU A 247 -12.65 -0.54 23.59
N VAL A 248 -12.49 0.22 22.51
CA VAL A 248 -11.20 0.83 22.15
C VAL A 248 -10.70 1.80 23.22
N ALA A 249 -11.61 2.54 23.87
CA ALA A 249 -11.25 3.51 24.89
C ALA A 249 -10.86 2.90 26.24
N GLN A 250 -11.41 1.73 26.57
CA GLN A 250 -11.30 1.13 27.91
C GLN A 250 -10.39 -0.11 27.96
N VAL A 251 -9.98 -0.67 26.82
CA VAL A 251 -9.07 -1.82 26.76
C VAL A 251 -7.73 -1.37 26.17
N PRO A 252 -6.74 -1.00 27.01
CA PRO A 252 -5.50 -0.37 26.53
C PRO A 252 -4.63 -1.28 25.65
N ASP A 253 -4.65 -2.58 25.89
CA ASP A 253 -3.90 -3.61 25.18
C ASP A 253 -4.65 -4.17 23.97
N LEU A 254 -5.83 -3.64 23.63
CA LEU A 254 -6.63 -4.13 22.52
C LEU A 254 -5.85 -4.10 21.21
N ARG A 255 -5.07 -3.04 20.98
CA ARG A 255 -4.23 -2.90 19.78
C ARG A 255 -3.21 -4.03 19.67
N ASP A 256 -2.62 -4.46 20.77
CA ASP A 256 -1.62 -5.53 20.77
C ASP A 256 -2.28 -6.89 20.50
N ARG A 257 -3.54 -7.06 20.94
CA ARG A 257 -4.29 -8.31 20.81
C ARG A 257 -4.85 -8.56 19.41
N ILE A 258 -5.29 -7.50 18.72
CA ILE A 258 -5.95 -7.61 17.40
C ILE A 258 -5.28 -6.77 16.30
N GLY A 259 -4.10 -6.22 16.57
CA GLY A 259 -3.41 -5.29 15.66
C GLY A 259 -3.04 -5.92 14.32
N GLU A 260 -2.59 -7.17 14.32
CA GLU A 260 -2.28 -7.92 13.09
C GLU A 260 -3.54 -8.12 12.23
N ASP A 261 -4.68 -8.45 12.85
CA ASP A 261 -5.94 -8.63 12.14
C ASP A 261 -6.49 -7.31 11.58
N VAL A 262 -6.36 -6.22 12.36
CA VAL A 262 -6.72 -4.86 11.93
C VAL A 262 -5.87 -4.46 10.73
N HIS A 263 -4.57 -4.75 10.77
CA HIS A 263 -3.65 -4.47 9.69
C HIS A 263 -4.00 -5.29 8.43
N ALA A 264 -4.21 -6.60 8.57
CA ALA A 264 -4.63 -7.48 7.47
C ALA A 264 -5.98 -7.06 6.87
N TRP A 265 -6.92 -6.59 7.69
CA TRP A 265 -8.18 -5.99 7.23
C TRP A 265 -7.96 -4.66 6.50
N ALA A 266 -7.11 -3.78 7.02
CA ALA A 266 -6.76 -2.52 6.36
C ALA A 266 -6.12 -2.77 4.99
N LYS A 267 -5.24 -3.78 4.86
CA LYS A 267 -4.69 -4.22 3.56
C LYS A 267 -5.77 -4.69 2.58
N ARG A 268 -6.77 -5.44 3.07
CA ARG A 268 -7.91 -5.85 2.23
C ARG A 268 -8.74 -4.67 1.75
N LEU A 269 -8.95 -3.66 2.59
CA LEU A 269 -9.60 -2.41 2.17
C LEU A 269 -8.74 -1.64 1.16
N ALA A 270 -7.44 -1.58 1.40
CA ALA A 270 -6.46 -0.94 0.53
C ALA A 270 -6.31 -1.62 -0.84
N ALA A 271 -6.66 -2.90 -0.98
CA ALA A 271 -6.65 -3.58 -2.28
C ALA A 271 -7.62 -2.94 -3.30
N GLY A 272 -8.64 -2.22 -2.83
CA GLY A 272 -9.55 -1.43 -3.67
C GLY A 272 -9.07 0.00 -3.93
N SER A 273 -7.83 0.34 -3.60
CA SER A 273 -7.30 1.69 -3.79
C SER A 273 -6.95 1.98 -5.25
N ILE A 274 -7.08 3.24 -5.63
CA ILE A 274 -6.68 3.75 -6.95
C ILE A 274 -5.50 4.69 -6.74
N VAL A 275 -4.44 4.49 -7.52
CA VAL A 275 -3.24 5.34 -7.52
C VAL A 275 -3.18 6.07 -8.85
N GLU A 276 -3.16 7.40 -8.80
CA GLU A 276 -3.07 8.29 -9.95
C GLU A 276 -1.74 9.07 -9.87
N PRO A 277 -0.84 9.01 -10.86
CA PRO A 277 0.37 9.84 -10.85
C PRO A 277 0.01 11.34 -10.98
N ILE A 278 0.83 12.20 -10.39
CA ILE A 278 0.68 13.67 -10.44
C ILE A 278 1.69 14.27 -11.43
#